data_AF-A0A0L8L5D6-F1
#
_entry.id   AF-A0A0L8L5D6-F1
#
_cell.length_a   1.000
_cell.length_b   1.000
_cell.length_c   1.000
_cell.angle_alpha   90.00
_cell.angle_beta   90.00
_cell.angle_gamma   90.00
#
_symmetry.space_group_name_H-M   'P 1'
#
loop_
_entity.id
_entity.type
_entity.pdbx_description
1 polymer ?
#
loop_
_entity_poly.entity_id
_entity_poly.type
_entity_poly.pdbx_seq_one_letter_code
_entity_poly.pdbx_strand_id
1 'polypeptide(L)' 'MATVTEPRPLADLEMDSVLAVEAAWEARARGVRPWTTAEYLDAVDKVHARYRLRREWLRRHPQGVTT' A
#
# COMPACT_ATOMS: atom_id res chain seq x y z
N MET A 1 -27.98 0.69 13.80
CA MET A 1 -26.77 1.37 14.33
C MET A 1 -25.65 1.16 13.33
N ALA A 2 -25.50 2.06 12.36
CA ALA A 2 -24.38 2.00 11.43
C ALA A 2 -23.14 2.48 12.20
N THR A 3 -22.22 1.55 12.50
CA THR A 3 -20.90 1.91 13.00
C THR A 3 -20.20 2.70 11.92
N VAL A 4 -20.02 4.00 12.14
CA VAL A 4 -19.14 4.84 11.33
C VAL A 4 -17.75 4.26 11.49
N THR A 5 -17.33 3.42 10.54
CA THR A 5 -15.94 2.95 10.47
C THR A 5 -15.10 4.19 10.20
N GLU A 6 -14.36 4.64 11.21
CA GLU A 6 -13.41 5.75 11.02
C GLU A 6 -12.51 5.42 9.82
N PRO A 7 -12.23 6.40 8.93
CA PRO A 7 -11.38 6.16 7.79
C PRO A 7 -10.01 5.70 8.28
N ARG A 8 -9.63 4.47 7.89
CA ARG A 8 -8.37 3.85 8.32
C ARG A 8 -7.19 4.79 8.04
N PRO A 9 -6.24 4.92 8.98
CA PRO A 9 -5.03 5.70 8.77
C PRO A 9 -4.33 5.30 7.48
N LEU A 10 -3.86 6.30 6.73
CA LEU A 10 -3.16 6.06 5.46
C LEU A 10 -1.89 5.21 5.64
N ALA A 11 -1.26 5.29 6.80
CA ALA A 11 -0.11 4.46 7.16
C ALA A 11 -0.47 2.97 7.25
N ASP A 12 -1.65 2.64 7.78
CA ASP A 12 -2.11 1.25 7.90
C ASP A 12 -2.40 0.67 6.50
N LEU A 13 -3.01 1.48 5.62
CA LEU A 13 -3.24 1.11 4.23
C LEU A 13 -1.94 0.89 3.44
N GLU A 14 -0.93 1.72 3.70
CA GLU A 14 0.42 1.55 3.13
C GLU A 14 1.05 0.24 3.62
N MET A 15 0.99 -0.04 4.93
CA MET A 15 1.51 -1.27 5.51
C MET A 15 0.80 -2.50 4.95
N ASP A 16 -0.52 -2.52 4.87
CA ASP A 16 -1.30 -3.59 4.24
C ASP A 16 -0.84 -3.87 2.80
N SER A 17 -0.51 -2.81 2.06
CA SER A 17 -0.04 -2.90 0.68
C SER A 17 1.38 -3.48 0.59
N VAL A 18 2.26 -3.17 1.55
CA VAL A 18 3.60 -3.78 1.66
C VAL A 18 3.49 -5.26 2.00
N LEU A 19 2.65 -5.61 2.99
CA LEU A 19 2.41 -7.00 3.38
C LEU A 19 1.85 -7.83 2.22
N ALA A 20 1.01 -7.23 1.36
CA ALA A 20 0.55 -7.91 0.15
C ALA A 20 1.69 -8.20 -0.85
N VAL A 21 2.69 -7.32 -0.95
CA VAL A 21 3.90 -7.55 -1.76
C VAL A 21 4.75 -8.66 -1.17
N GLU A 22 4.92 -8.70 0.16
CA GLU A 22 5.62 -9.78 0.87
C GLU A 22 4.93 -11.14 0.66
N ALA A 23 3.61 -11.20 0.83
CA ALA A 23 2.84 -12.41 0.58
C ALA A 23 2.98 -12.90 -0.87
N ALA A 24 2.99 -11.98 -1.85
CA ALA A 24 3.22 -12.31 -3.24
C ALA A 24 4.65 -12.83 -3.50
N TRP A 25 5.64 -12.28 -2.82
CA TRP A 25 7.04 -12.74 -2.91
C TRP A 25 7.18 -14.16 -2.36
N GLU A 26 6.62 -14.44 -1.18
CA GLU A 26 6.61 -15.77 -0.59
C GLU A 26 5.85 -16.79 -1.46
N ALA A 27 4.69 -16.41 -1.98
CA ALA A 27 3.90 -17.28 -2.85
C ALA A 27 4.68 -17.65 -4.12
N ARG A 28 5.38 -16.68 -4.73
CA ARG A 28 6.20 -16.92 -5.92
C ARG A 28 7.37 -17.85 -5.62
N ALA A 29 8.02 -17.72 -4.46
CA ALA A 29 9.09 -18.63 -4.06
C ALA A 29 8.66 -20.11 -3.99
N ARG A 30 7.35 -20.39 -3.84
CA ARG A 30 6.80 -21.75 -3.63
C ARG A 30 6.24 -22.43 -4.89
N GLY A 31 6.26 -21.80 -6.07
CA GLY A 31 5.70 -22.47 -7.26
C GLY A 31 5.54 -21.64 -8.53
N VAL A 32 6.00 -20.39 -8.55
CA VAL A 32 6.04 -19.53 -9.75
C VAL A 32 7.49 -19.06 -9.92
N ARG A 33 7.84 -18.39 -11.02
CA ARG A 33 9.16 -17.74 -11.14
C ARG A 33 9.41 -16.87 -9.89
N PRO A 34 10.43 -17.17 -9.06
CA PRO A 34 10.76 -16.35 -7.91
C PRO A 34 11.13 -14.95 -8.37
N TRP A 35 10.73 -13.95 -7.60
CA TRP A 35 11.30 -12.63 -7.77
C TRP A 35 12.73 -12.60 -7.27
N THR A 36 13.56 -11.88 -8.01
CA THR A 36 14.82 -11.38 -7.47
C THR A 36 14.54 -10.37 -6.36
N THR A 37 15.51 -10.19 -5.46
CA THR A 37 15.43 -9.16 -4.41
C THR A 37 15.21 -7.77 -5.01
N ALA A 38 15.77 -7.48 -6.19
CA ALA A 38 15.56 -6.21 -6.88
C ALA A 38 14.10 -6.01 -7.33
N GLU A 39 13.46 -7.05 -7.87
CA GLU A 39 12.04 -7.00 -8.24
C GLU A 39 11.13 -6.83 -7.03
N TYR A 40 11.47 -7.45 -5.90
CA TYR A 40 10.77 -7.25 -4.63
C TYR A 40 10.87 -5.80 -4.15
N LEU A 41 12.09 -5.25 -4.08
CA LEU A 41 12.32 -3.88 -3.63
C LEU A 41 11.65 -2.85 -4.55
N ASP A 42 11.69 -3.05 -5.87
CA ASP A 42 10.98 -2.19 -6.83
C ASP A 42 9.45 -2.20 -6.61
N ALA A 43 8.87 -3.36 -6.27
CA ALA A 43 7.45 -3.46 -5.95
C ALA A 43 7.10 -2.70 -4.64
N VAL A 44 7.94 -2.82 -3.61
CA VAL A 44 7.79 -2.07 -2.34
C VAL A 44 7.93 -0.56 -2.57
N ASP A 45 8.92 -0.13 -3.36
CA ASP A 45 9.13 1.28 -3.70
C ASP A 45 7.93 1.88 -4.43
N LYS A 46 7.29 1.12 -5.32
CA LYS A 46 6.04 1.54 -6.00
C LYS A 46 4.89 1.76 -5.02
N VAL A 47 4.78 0.94 -3.98
CA VAL A 47 3.79 1.15 -2.89
C VAL A 47 4.08 2.47 -2.20
N HIS A 48 5.32 2.69 -1.74
CA HIS A 48 5.69 3.93 -1.07
C HIS A 48 5.52 5.17 -1.95
N ALA A 49 5.86 5.09 -3.23
CA ALA A 49 5.66 6.16 -4.19
C ALA A 49 4.18 6.54 -4.33
N ARG A 50 3.30 5.54 -4.45
CA ARG A 50 1.84 5.74 -4.50
C ARG A 50 1.32 6.44 -3.25
N TYR A 51 1.72 5.99 -2.06
CA TYR A 51 1.25 6.57 -0.80
C TYR A 51 1.87 7.93 -0.51
N ARG A 52 3.11 8.19 -0.96
CA ARG A 52 3.70 9.54 -0.96
C ARG A 52 2.88 10.50 -1.82
N LEU A 53 2.51 10.11 -3.04
CA LEU A 53 1.66 10.92 -3.91
C LEU A 53 0.28 11.16 -3.27
N ARG A 54 -0.32 10.13 -2.65
CA ARG A 54 -1.60 10.26 -1.95
C ARG A 54 -1.53 11.22 -0.77
N ARG A 55 -0.47 11.14 0.06
CA ARG A 55 -0.20 12.09 1.15
C ARG A 55 -0.09 13.52 0.64
N GLU A 56 0.67 13.73 -0.43
CA GLU A 56 0.83 15.04 -1.06
C GLU A 56 -0.51 15.61 -1.52
N TRP A 57 -1.32 14.78 -2.18
CA TRP A 57 -2.63 15.18 -2.66
C TRP A 57 -3.56 15.58 -1.52
N LEU A 58 -3.63 14.77 -0.45
CA LEU A 58 -4.45 15.07 0.74
C LEU A 58 -3.99 16.35 1.46
N ARG A 59 -2.67 16.58 1.53
CA ARG A 59 -2.13 17.82 2.10
C ARG A 59 -2.57 19.05 1.33
N ARG A 60 -2.62 18.96 0.00
CA ARG A 60 -3.08 20.05 -0.89
C ARG A 60 -4.60 20.18 -0.94
N HIS A 61 -5.35 19.11 -0.64
CA HIS A 61 -6.80 19.05 -0.74
C HIS A 61 -7.43 18.53 0.57
N PRO A 62 -7.36 19.31 1.66
CA PRO A 62 -7.87 18.88 2.97
C PRO A 62 -9.39 18.65 2.98
N GLN A 63 -10.13 19.20 2.01
CA GLN A 63 -11.57 18.98 1.85
C GLN A 63 -11.93 17.84 0.88
N GLY A 64 -10.93 17.16 0.28
CA GLY A 64 -11.14 16.07 -0.68
C GLY A 64 -11.51 14.72 -0.05
N VAL A 65 -11.89 14.72 1.22
CA VAL A 65 -12.42 13.55 1.95
C VAL A 65 -13.91 13.79 2.22
N THR A 66 -14.66 14.09 1.17
CA THR A 66 -16.12 14.18 1.26
C THR A 66 -16.71 12.85 0.80
N THR A 67 -17.14 12.07 1.81
CA THR A 67 -18.11 10.93 1.75
C THR A 67 -17.72 9.68 0.96
#